data_AF-A0AAV9XN71-F1
#
_entry.id   AF-A0AAV9XN71-F1
#
_cell.length_a   1.000
_cell.length_b   1.000
_cell.length_c   1.000
_cell.angle_alpha   90.00
_cell.angle_beta   90.00
_cell.angle_gamma   90.00
#
_symmetry.space_group_name_H-M   'P 1'
#
loop_
_entity.id
_entity.type
_entity.pdbx_description
1 polymer ?
#
loop_
_entity_poly.entity_id
_entity_poly.type
_entity_poly.pdbx_seq_one_letter_code
_entity_poly.pdbx_strand_id
1 'polypeptide(L)'
;MSLKKSKVVDEPDPTRPTLEETIQSGNAFTVPWSHNVKPLMEGFDSTKIRDKSRGPWISYISPFDENRIPKMEAVLAEPGGGISSFHDGKSTHAGTCTEHLSGGLGLTAGVPGVSVTVSGKYDMNCITNQNVGDGIQISRNTSCRVGRIVLDRTPPFSAEAVAMLRANDGAARFKAKYGDYYVAGYELGADAGACMSASSSSSRKEETIELTVTVEVLFWSESVTTSTTKATTTADSAFSFCGYNSLTNEIDKIETKGLKPSQQEQIQRAAGEYLAQVRNLYPNVRKRLGELGVQDGQKLPLTAATQLCRSGLVVAILLAPFTRLNEFVLNAYASRNLLDLDSN
;
A
#
# COMPACT_ATOMS: atom_id res chain seq x y z
N MET A 1 -21.36 29.21 23.97
CA MET A 1 -21.55 28.87 22.54
C MET A 1 -20.49 27.85 22.16
N SER A 2 -20.89 26.60 21.92
CA SER A 2 -19.99 25.50 21.58
C SER A 2 -19.74 25.50 20.07
N LEU A 3 -18.56 25.92 19.63
CA LEU A 3 -18.13 25.79 18.24
C LEU A 3 -17.85 24.30 17.96
N LYS A 4 -18.76 23.67 17.21
CA LYS A 4 -18.50 22.35 16.60
C LYS A 4 -17.35 22.52 15.60
N LYS A 5 -16.18 21.97 15.92
CA LYS A 5 -15.09 21.81 14.94
C LYS A 5 -15.60 20.88 13.84
N SER A 6 -15.75 21.42 12.63
CA SER A 6 -16.01 20.61 11.43
C SER A 6 -14.81 19.70 11.21
N LYS A 7 -15.03 18.39 11.13
CA LYS A 7 -14.07 17.48 10.51
C LYS A 7 -13.90 17.95 9.07
N VAL A 8 -12.76 18.57 8.77
CA VAL A 8 -12.31 18.71 7.38
C VAL A 8 -11.94 17.30 6.95
N VAL A 9 -12.84 16.66 6.21
CA VAL A 9 -12.52 15.49 5.42
C VAL A 9 -11.79 16.05 4.22
N ASP A 10 -10.55 15.62 3.98
CA ASP A 10 -9.77 16.02 2.81
C ASP A 10 -10.63 15.88 1.56
N GLU A 11 -10.81 16.99 0.83
CA GLU A 11 -11.45 16.97 -0.47
C GLU A 11 -10.45 16.31 -1.44
N PRO A 12 -10.83 15.20 -2.11
CA PRO A 12 -9.89 14.46 -2.96
C PRO A 12 -9.39 15.34 -4.10
N ASP A 13 -8.09 15.28 -4.38
CA ASP A 13 -7.43 15.99 -5.48
C ASP A 13 -8.19 15.73 -6.80
N PRO A 14 -8.85 16.74 -7.39
CA PRO A 14 -9.71 16.58 -8.56
C PRO A 14 -8.92 16.21 -9.83
N THR A 15 -7.59 16.25 -9.78
CA THR A 15 -6.71 15.86 -10.90
C THR A 15 -6.34 14.38 -10.89
N ARG A 16 -6.73 13.64 -9.84
CA ARG A 16 -6.46 12.20 -9.70
C ARG A 16 -7.76 11.41 -9.75
N PRO A 17 -7.91 10.44 -10.67
CA PRO A 17 -9.11 9.63 -10.73
C PRO A 17 -9.26 8.83 -9.44
N THR A 18 -10.46 8.83 -8.87
CA THR A 18 -10.77 8.01 -7.69
C THR A 18 -10.70 6.52 -8.03
N LEU A 19 -10.62 5.68 -7.00
CA LEU A 19 -10.70 4.23 -7.17
C LEU A 19 -12.03 3.84 -7.80
N GLU A 20 -13.12 4.46 -7.36
CA GLU A 20 -14.46 4.28 -7.93
C GLU A 20 -14.51 4.62 -9.42
N GLU A 21 -13.94 5.76 -9.84
CA GLU A 21 -13.88 6.15 -11.27
C GLU A 21 -13.04 5.19 -12.10
N THR A 22 -11.93 4.70 -11.53
CA THR A 22 -11.05 3.71 -12.20
C THR A 22 -11.77 2.37 -12.39
N ILE A 23 -12.51 1.93 -11.37
CA ILE A 23 -13.35 0.71 -11.41
C ILE A 23 -14.49 0.88 -12.41
N GLN A 24 -15.20 2.01 -12.38
CA GLN A 24 -16.31 2.31 -13.31
C GLN A 24 -15.84 2.33 -14.76
N SER A 25 -14.62 2.82 -15.00
CA SER A 25 -13.99 2.85 -16.33
C SER A 25 -13.48 1.47 -16.79
N GLY A 26 -13.55 0.44 -15.95
CA GLY A 26 -13.06 -0.90 -16.28
C GLY A 26 -11.57 -0.90 -16.61
N ASN A 27 -10.78 -0.09 -15.91
CA ASN A 27 -9.33 -0.02 -16.05
C ASN A 27 -8.66 -0.94 -15.02
N ALA A 28 -7.46 -1.43 -15.36
CA ALA A 28 -6.61 -2.12 -14.40
C ALA A 28 -6.15 -1.13 -13.32
N PHE A 29 -5.95 -1.63 -12.10
CA PHE A 29 -5.49 -0.82 -10.97
C PHE A 29 -4.66 -1.64 -10.00
N THR A 30 -3.93 -0.96 -9.13
CA THR A 30 -3.12 -1.57 -8.09
C THR A 30 -3.76 -1.44 -6.72
N VAL A 31 -3.55 -2.45 -5.89
CA VAL A 31 -3.95 -2.44 -4.47
C VAL A 31 -2.70 -2.66 -3.61
N PRO A 32 -2.36 -1.74 -2.68
CA PRO A 32 -1.28 -1.93 -1.72
C PRO A 32 -1.50 -3.21 -0.93
N TRP A 33 -0.43 -3.97 -0.75
CA TRP A 33 -0.55 -5.32 -0.24
C TRP A 33 0.37 -5.61 0.93
N SER A 34 0.02 -6.65 1.68
CA SER A 34 0.74 -7.11 2.87
C SER A 34 1.32 -8.52 2.62
N HIS A 35 1.87 -9.15 3.64
CA HIS A 35 2.51 -10.47 3.51
C HIS A 35 1.51 -11.63 3.31
N ASN A 36 0.20 -11.34 3.32
CA ASN A 36 -0.84 -12.33 3.06
C ASN A 36 -0.73 -12.84 1.62
N VAL A 37 -0.94 -14.13 1.42
CA VAL A 37 -0.89 -14.70 0.07
C VAL A 37 -2.18 -14.38 -0.69
N LYS A 38 -2.03 -13.85 -1.91
CA LYS A 38 -3.11 -13.75 -2.89
C LYS A 38 -2.67 -14.36 -4.20
N PRO A 39 -3.05 -15.61 -4.52
CA PRO A 39 -2.61 -16.28 -5.72
C PRO A 39 -2.94 -15.48 -6.98
N LEU A 40 -2.06 -15.56 -7.98
CA LEU A 40 -2.38 -15.11 -9.33
C LEU A 40 -3.67 -15.81 -9.78
N MET A 41 -4.51 -15.09 -10.52
CA MET A 41 -5.82 -15.53 -11.02
C MET A 41 -6.94 -15.67 -9.96
N GLU A 42 -6.70 -15.29 -8.70
CA GLU A 42 -7.78 -15.15 -7.71
C GLU A 42 -8.75 -14.03 -8.14
N GLY A 43 -10.05 -14.26 -7.94
CA GLY A 43 -11.10 -13.32 -8.28
C GLY A 43 -11.23 -12.17 -7.28
N PHE A 44 -11.68 -11.02 -7.78
CA PHE A 44 -11.92 -9.81 -7.01
C PHE A 44 -13.23 -9.17 -7.44
N ASP A 45 -14.08 -8.86 -6.46
CA ASP A 45 -15.35 -8.15 -6.63
C ASP A 45 -15.22 -6.73 -6.11
N SER A 46 -15.07 -5.79 -7.05
CA SER A 46 -14.89 -4.38 -6.76
C SER A 46 -16.05 -3.76 -5.99
N THR A 47 -17.26 -4.32 -6.08
CA THR A 47 -18.44 -3.80 -5.38
C THR A 47 -18.38 -4.05 -3.87
N LYS A 48 -17.57 -5.03 -3.45
CA LYS A 48 -17.38 -5.42 -2.04
C LYS A 48 -16.12 -4.83 -1.41
N ILE A 49 -15.46 -3.89 -2.09
CA ILE A 49 -14.17 -3.33 -1.65
C ILE A 49 -14.23 -2.63 -0.28
N ARG A 50 -15.42 -2.13 0.09
CA ARG A 50 -15.71 -1.49 1.39
C ARG A 50 -16.33 -2.45 2.43
N ASP A 51 -16.63 -3.70 2.07
CA ASP A 51 -17.21 -4.69 2.97
C ASP A 51 -16.14 -5.23 3.94
N LYS A 52 -16.26 -4.88 5.23
CA LYS A 52 -15.33 -5.30 6.29
C LYS A 52 -15.51 -6.76 6.71
N SER A 53 -16.64 -7.38 6.42
CA SER A 53 -17.00 -8.70 6.93
C SER A 53 -16.50 -9.83 6.04
N ARG A 54 -16.67 -9.68 4.71
CA ARG A 54 -16.29 -10.69 3.72
C ARG A 54 -15.13 -10.24 2.83
N GLY A 55 -14.95 -8.93 2.66
CA GLY A 55 -13.96 -8.36 1.76
C GLY A 55 -14.28 -8.60 0.27
N PRO A 56 -13.47 -8.03 -0.63
CA PRO A 56 -13.67 -8.13 -2.07
C PRO A 56 -13.10 -9.40 -2.70
N TRP A 57 -12.40 -10.24 -1.95
CA TRP A 57 -11.69 -11.39 -2.49
C TRP A 57 -12.61 -12.60 -2.65
N ILE A 58 -12.63 -13.18 -3.85
CA ILE A 58 -13.36 -14.42 -4.13
C ILE A 58 -12.35 -15.56 -4.11
N SER A 59 -12.17 -16.11 -2.92
CA SER A 59 -11.27 -17.26 -2.71
C SER A 59 -11.95 -18.55 -3.17
N TYR A 60 -11.14 -19.51 -3.63
CA TYR A 60 -11.51 -20.91 -3.98
C TYR A 60 -12.23 -21.16 -5.31
N ILE A 61 -12.58 -20.13 -6.07
CA ILE A 61 -13.28 -20.31 -7.35
C ILE A 61 -12.62 -19.41 -8.40
N SER A 62 -11.94 -20.03 -9.37
CA SER A 62 -11.29 -19.34 -10.48
C SER A 62 -12.02 -19.63 -11.79
N PRO A 63 -12.24 -18.65 -12.69
CA PRO A 63 -12.87 -18.90 -13.98
C PRO A 63 -11.91 -19.56 -14.99
N PHE A 64 -10.64 -19.74 -14.65
CA PHE A 64 -9.61 -20.23 -15.54
C PHE A 64 -9.50 -21.76 -15.52
N ASP A 65 -9.03 -22.35 -16.62
CA ASP A 65 -8.87 -23.81 -16.75
C ASP A 65 -7.74 -24.34 -15.84
N GLU A 66 -8.15 -25.06 -14.78
CA GLU A 66 -7.24 -25.66 -13.80
C GLU A 66 -6.21 -26.62 -14.41
N ASN A 67 -6.50 -27.25 -15.55
CA ASN A 67 -5.55 -28.15 -16.22
C ASN A 67 -4.39 -27.39 -16.90
N ARG A 68 -4.58 -26.09 -17.15
CA ARG A 68 -3.61 -25.22 -17.81
C ARG A 68 -2.77 -24.47 -16.79
N ILE A 69 -3.33 -24.15 -15.62
CA ILE A 69 -2.67 -23.41 -14.52
C ILE A 69 -1.28 -23.97 -14.15
N PRO A 70 -1.07 -25.30 -13.93
CA PRO A 70 0.24 -25.83 -13.56
C PRO A 70 1.33 -25.64 -14.63
N LYS A 71 0.93 -25.40 -15.88
CA LYS A 71 1.84 -25.17 -17.03
C LYS A 71 2.03 -23.68 -17.33
N MET A 72 1.52 -22.81 -16.45
CA MET A 72 1.70 -21.38 -16.57
C MET A 72 2.93 -20.93 -15.81
N GLU A 73 3.54 -19.91 -16.36
CA GLU A 73 4.68 -19.23 -15.77
C GLU A 73 4.33 -17.75 -15.65
N ALA A 74 4.92 -17.12 -14.65
CA ALA A 74 4.95 -15.68 -14.53
C ALA A 74 6.32 -15.17 -14.96
N VAL A 75 6.39 -13.94 -15.46
CA VAL A 75 7.63 -13.31 -15.90
C VAL A 75 7.87 -12.09 -15.02
N LEU A 76 9.12 -11.89 -14.61
CA LEU A 76 9.56 -10.61 -14.09
C LEU A 76 9.74 -9.63 -15.25
N ALA A 77 8.69 -8.85 -15.51
CA ALA A 77 8.71 -7.78 -16.48
C ALA A 77 9.45 -6.56 -15.91
N GLU A 78 10.38 -6.02 -16.71
CA GLU A 78 11.14 -4.79 -16.47
C GLU A 78 12.00 -4.71 -15.20
N PRO A 79 12.91 -5.66 -14.98
CA PRO A 79 13.87 -5.53 -13.91
C PRO A 79 15.08 -4.74 -14.45
N GLY A 80 15.15 -3.47 -14.07
CA GLY A 80 16.10 -2.51 -14.63
C GLY A 80 15.55 -1.09 -14.62
N GLY A 81 14.22 -0.95 -14.70
CA GLY A 81 13.49 0.29 -14.48
C GLY A 81 13.21 0.56 -12.99
N GLY A 82 14.09 0.11 -12.09
CA GLY A 82 13.84 0.22 -10.65
C GLY A 82 13.73 1.68 -10.22
N ILE A 83 12.51 2.15 -9.96
CA ILE A 83 12.27 3.49 -9.41
C ILE A 83 12.41 3.36 -7.91
N SER A 84 13.57 3.77 -7.39
CA SER A 84 13.68 4.10 -5.98
C SER A 84 13.40 5.58 -5.82
N SER A 85 12.40 5.93 -5.03
CA SER A 85 12.16 7.30 -4.62
C SER A 85 12.53 7.48 -3.16
N PHE A 86 13.04 8.66 -2.87
CA PHE A 86 13.39 9.09 -1.54
C PHE A 86 12.68 10.40 -1.28
N HIS A 87 11.98 10.49 -0.15
CA HIS A 87 11.20 11.65 0.22
C HIS A 87 11.47 12.04 1.66
N ASP A 88 11.99 13.25 1.84
CA ASP A 88 12.13 13.90 3.14
C ASP A 88 11.03 14.96 3.24
N GLY A 89 10.29 14.94 4.34
CA GLY A 89 9.20 15.87 4.65
C GLY A 89 9.43 16.54 5.99
N LYS A 90 9.20 17.85 6.08
CA LYS A 90 9.36 18.62 7.32
C LYS A 90 8.32 19.74 7.35
N SER A 91 7.46 19.69 8.35
CA SER A 91 6.49 20.74 8.64
C SER A 91 6.64 21.26 10.07
N THR A 92 6.45 22.56 10.25
CA THR A 92 6.43 23.21 11.56
C THR A 92 5.02 23.61 11.99
N HIS A 93 3.99 23.22 11.22
CA HIS A 93 2.57 23.44 11.50
C HIS A 93 1.78 22.22 11.01
N ALA A 94 0.97 21.60 11.88
CA ALA A 94 0.21 20.38 11.57
C ALA A 94 -1.05 20.61 10.71
N GLY A 95 -1.25 21.82 10.18
CA GLY A 95 -2.34 22.13 9.26
C GLY A 95 -2.10 21.50 7.90
N THR A 96 -2.53 20.25 7.73
CA THR A 96 -2.55 19.48 6.47
C THR A 96 -1.19 19.35 5.77
N CYS A 97 -0.42 18.32 6.14
CA CYS A 97 0.83 17.98 5.44
C CYS A 97 0.80 16.53 4.96
N THR A 98 0.39 16.35 3.71
CA THR A 98 0.43 15.06 2.99
C THR A 98 1.87 14.60 2.70
N GLU A 99 2.86 15.47 2.88
CA GLU A 99 4.31 15.19 2.75
C GLU A 99 4.82 14.10 3.72
N HIS A 100 4.13 13.88 4.83
CA HIS A 100 4.54 12.87 5.81
C HIS A 100 3.99 11.47 5.52
N LEU A 101 3.03 11.35 4.59
CA LEU A 101 2.40 10.09 4.22
C LEU A 101 3.37 9.21 3.42
N SER A 102 3.16 7.91 3.54
CA SER A 102 3.80 6.91 2.71
C SER A 102 3.38 7.12 1.26
N GLY A 103 4.33 7.04 0.33
CA GLY A 103 4.03 7.13 -1.10
C GLY A 103 3.19 5.95 -1.65
N GLY A 104 2.84 4.98 -0.81
CA GLY A 104 2.34 3.67 -1.22
C GLY A 104 0.81 3.50 -1.27
N LEU A 105 0.01 4.37 -0.64
CA LEU A 105 -1.44 4.12 -0.52
C LEU A 105 -2.28 4.52 -1.73
N GLY A 106 -1.81 5.48 -2.54
CA GLY A 106 -2.46 5.89 -3.79
C GLY A 106 -3.98 6.05 -3.67
N LEU A 107 -4.71 5.44 -4.61
CA LEU A 107 -6.19 5.49 -4.72
C LEU A 107 -6.94 4.66 -3.66
N THR A 108 -6.22 3.88 -2.85
CA THR A 108 -6.83 2.91 -1.91
C THR A 108 -6.69 3.31 -0.44
N ALA A 109 -6.14 4.48 -0.17
CA ALA A 109 -6.00 5.02 1.18
C ALA A 109 -7.36 5.00 1.91
N GLY A 110 -7.41 4.36 3.08
CA GLY A 110 -8.61 4.30 3.90
C GLY A 110 -9.70 3.32 3.46
N VAL A 111 -9.44 2.43 2.50
CA VAL A 111 -10.41 1.40 2.06
C VAL A 111 -10.24 0.09 2.88
N PRO A 112 -11.15 -0.24 3.81
CA PRO A 112 -10.92 -1.26 4.83
C PRO A 112 -10.78 -2.70 4.32
N GLY A 113 -11.33 -3.00 3.13
CA GLY A 113 -11.35 -4.37 2.57
C GLY A 113 -10.11 -4.74 1.73
N VAL A 114 -9.20 -3.79 1.49
CA VAL A 114 -8.08 -3.96 0.55
C VAL A 114 -6.72 -3.55 1.10
N SER A 115 -6.66 -2.80 2.21
CA SER A 115 -5.38 -2.33 2.75
C SER A 115 -5.38 -2.26 4.28
N VAL A 116 -4.63 -3.17 4.90
CA VAL A 116 -4.07 -2.97 6.25
C VAL A 116 -2.56 -3.27 6.15
N THR A 117 -1.87 -2.54 5.28
CA THR A 117 -0.41 -2.59 5.19
C THR A 117 0.19 -1.81 6.37
N VAL A 118 1.45 -2.10 6.70
CA VAL A 118 2.17 -1.30 7.70
C VAL A 118 2.32 0.17 7.27
N SER A 119 2.48 0.44 5.97
CA SER A 119 2.45 1.81 5.42
C SER A 119 1.08 2.47 5.64
N GLY A 120 -0.01 1.71 5.48
CA GLY A 120 -1.36 2.15 5.81
C GLY A 120 -1.57 2.54 7.26
N LYS A 121 -1.05 1.72 8.19
CA LYS A 121 -1.09 2.02 9.62
C LYS A 121 -0.21 3.24 9.97
N TYR A 122 0.95 3.37 9.34
CA TYR A 122 1.82 4.53 9.49
C TYR A 122 1.12 5.83 9.03
N ASP A 123 0.43 5.81 7.89
CA ASP A 123 -0.31 6.98 7.39
C ASP A 123 -1.45 7.38 8.33
N MET A 124 -2.20 6.39 8.83
CA MET A 124 -3.21 6.64 9.87
C MET A 124 -2.61 7.24 11.14
N ASN A 125 -1.42 6.78 11.56
CA ASN A 125 -0.73 7.34 12.71
C ASN A 125 -0.27 8.78 12.45
N CYS A 126 0.27 9.08 11.27
CA CYS A 126 0.67 10.43 10.87
C CYS A 126 -0.53 11.39 10.88
N ILE A 127 -1.66 10.99 10.29
CA ILE A 127 -2.90 11.79 10.27
C ILE A 127 -3.48 11.96 11.68
N THR A 128 -3.44 10.92 12.50
CA THR A 128 -3.93 11.03 13.90
C THR A 128 -3.07 12.00 14.70
N ASN A 129 -1.75 11.99 14.48
CA ASN A 129 -0.81 12.93 15.11
C ASN A 129 -1.01 14.38 14.64
N GLN A 130 -1.50 14.61 13.41
CA GLN A 130 -1.83 15.95 12.91
C GLN A 130 -2.98 16.64 13.68
N ASN A 131 -3.88 15.86 14.29
CA ASN A 131 -5.04 16.40 15.01
C ASN A 131 -4.70 16.97 16.41
N VAL A 132 -3.43 17.03 16.80
CA VAL A 132 -3.00 17.43 18.15
C VAL A 132 -2.66 18.93 18.29
N GLY A 133 -2.79 19.75 17.23
CA GLY A 133 -2.63 21.23 17.31
C GLY A 133 -1.45 21.75 16.50
N ASP A 134 -0.93 22.95 16.82
CA ASP A 134 0.23 23.61 16.16
C ASP A 134 1.56 22.88 16.44
N GLY A 135 1.63 21.60 16.07
CA GLY A 135 2.79 20.74 16.28
C GLY A 135 3.79 20.75 15.13
N ILE A 136 5.01 20.31 15.41
CA ILE A 136 6.09 20.09 14.46
C ILE A 136 6.11 18.61 14.07
N GLN A 137 6.37 18.33 12.79
CA GLN A 137 6.46 16.98 12.27
C GLN A 137 7.64 16.86 11.28
N ILE A 138 8.45 15.83 11.45
CA ILE A 138 9.57 15.49 10.56
C ILE A 138 9.42 14.04 10.16
N SER A 139 9.53 13.75 8.87
CA SER A 139 9.48 12.39 8.36
C SER A 139 10.53 12.15 7.28
N ARG A 140 10.94 10.89 7.17
CA ARG A 140 11.75 10.40 6.08
C ARG A 140 11.14 9.10 5.60
N ASN A 141 10.81 9.06 4.32
CA ASN A 141 10.21 7.92 3.64
C ASN A 141 11.08 7.52 2.45
N THR A 142 11.21 6.23 2.21
CA THR A 142 11.76 5.71 0.98
C THR A 142 10.85 4.64 0.42
N SER A 143 10.78 4.62 -0.91
CA SER A 143 10.06 3.61 -1.66
C SER A 143 11.02 3.01 -2.66
N CYS A 144 11.06 1.69 -2.73
CA CYS A 144 11.86 0.95 -3.68
C CYS A 144 10.93 0.09 -4.52
N ARG A 145 10.95 0.28 -5.85
CA ARG A 145 10.27 -0.59 -6.81
C ARG A 145 11.32 -1.25 -7.70
N VAL A 146 11.22 -2.56 -7.89
CA VAL A 146 12.24 -3.37 -8.57
C VAL A 146 11.72 -4.17 -9.75
N GLY A 147 10.41 -4.12 -10.03
CA GLY A 147 9.80 -4.72 -11.21
C GLY A 147 8.40 -5.25 -10.93
N ARG A 148 7.84 -5.97 -11.88
CA ARG A 148 6.51 -6.59 -11.77
C ARG A 148 6.54 -8.05 -12.17
N ILE A 149 5.86 -8.88 -11.39
CA ILE A 149 5.55 -10.24 -11.78
C ILE A 149 4.20 -10.22 -12.48
N VAL A 150 4.15 -10.66 -13.73
CA VAL A 150 2.91 -10.78 -14.51
C VAL A 150 2.83 -12.16 -15.13
N LEU A 151 1.62 -12.63 -15.45
CA LEU A 151 1.44 -13.87 -16.20
C LEU A 151 2.09 -13.74 -17.59
N ASP A 152 2.85 -14.76 -18.03
CA ASP A 152 3.47 -14.80 -19.36
C ASP A 152 2.43 -14.73 -20.50
N ARG A 153 1.25 -15.29 -20.22
CA ARG A 153 0.08 -15.27 -21.10
C ARG A 153 -1.20 -15.30 -20.27
N THR A 154 -2.28 -14.80 -20.84
CA THR A 154 -3.61 -14.94 -20.25
C THR A 154 -4.02 -16.42 -20.18
N PRO A 155 -4.52 -16.92 -19.03
CA PRO A 155 -5.05 -18.27 -18.94
C PRO A 155 -6.37 -18.37 -19.73
N PRO A 156 -6.65 -19.49 -20.40
CA PRO A 156 -7.97 -19.72 -20.97
C PRO A 156 -9.01 -19.94 -19.86
N PHE A 157 -10.25 -19.56 -20.13
CA PHE A 157 -11.36 -19.87 -19.25
C PHE A 157 -11.69 -21.36 -19.23
N SER A 158 -12.26 -21.82 -18.12
CA SER A 158 -12.82 -23.15 -18.00
C SER A 158 -14.06 -23.28 -18.89
N ALA A 159 -14.40 -24.52 -19.27
CA ALA A 159 -15.61 -24.78 -20.06
C ALA A 159 -16.88 -24.27 -19.35
N GLU A 160 -16.92 -24.34 -18.01
CA GLU A 160 -18.03 -23.80 -17.22
C GLU A 160 -18.13 -22.28 -17.34
N ALA A 161 -17.01 -21.57 -17.20
CA ALA A 161 -16.95 -20.12 -17.33
C ALA A 161 -17.38 -19.66 -18.75
N VAL A 162 -16.93 -20.36 -19.79
CA VAL A 162 -17.34 -20.11 -21.18
C VAL A 162 -18.84 -20.34 -21.37
N ALA A 163 -19.37 -21.47 -20.89
CA ALA A 163 -20.80 -21.77 -20.98
C ALA A 163 -21.65 -20.75 -20.23
N MET A 164 -21.19 -20.28 -19.07
CA MET A 164 -21.84 -19.24 -18.29
C MET A 164 -21.91 -17.91 -19.04
N LEU A 165 -20.80 -17.47 -19.65
CA LEU A 165 -20.74 -16.22 -20.40
C LEU A 165 -21.68 -16.23 -21.61
N ARG A 166 -21.86 -17.40 -22.23
CA ARG A 166 -22.75 -17.55 -23.39
C ARG A 166 -24.24 -17.58 -23.04
N ALA A 167 -24.60 -17.75 -21.77
CA ALA A 167 -26.00 -17.75 -21.36
C ALA A 167 -26.60 -16.33 -21.36
N ASN A 168 -27.94 -16.23 -21.35
CA ASN A 168 -28.62 -14.97 -21.06
C ASN A 168 -28.15 -14.44 -19.68
N ASP A 169 -27.90 -13.13 -19.63
CA ASP A 169 -27.27 -12.44 -18.48
C ASP A 169 -25.91 -13.03 -18.04
N GLY A 170 -25.22 -13.72 -18.96
CA GLY A 170 -23.98 -14.45 -18.68
C GLY A 170 -22.89 -13.59 -18.04
N ALA A 171 -22.73 -12.34 -18.48
CA ALA A 171 -21.77 -11.40 -17.90
C ALA A 171 -22.08 -11.05 -16.43
N ALA A 172 -23.36 -10.86 -16.08
CA ALA A 172 -23.78 -10.56 -14.71
C ALA A 172 -23.59 -11.79 -13.80
N ARG A 173 -23.94 -12.98 -14.31
CA ARG A 173 -23.74 -14.26 -13.60
C ARG A 173 -22.26 -14.56 -13.38
N PHE A 174 -21.43 -14.31 -14.40
CA PHE A 174 -19.97 -14.44 -14.30
C PHE A 174 -19.42 -13.53 -13.21
N LYS A 175 -19.78 -12.23 -13.25
CA LYS A 175 -19.36 -11.26 -12.23
C LYS A 175 -19.78 -11.69 -10.83
N ALA A 176 -21.00 -12.17 -10.67
CA ALA A 176 -21.51 -12.63 -9.37
C ALA A 176 -20.72 -13.84 -8.81
N LYS A 177 -20.23 -14.73 -9.69
CA LYS A 177 -19.51 -15.95 -9.29
C LYS A 177 -18.00 -15.72 -9.13
N TYR A 178 -17.36 -15.03 -10.06
CA TYR A 178 -15.90 -14.91 -10.15
C TYR A 178 -15.36 -13.51 -9.85
N GLY A 179 -16.25 -12.51 -9.76
CA GLY A 179 -15.88 -11.11 -9.63
C GLY A 179 -15.72 -10.42 -10.98
N ASP A 180 -15.37 -9.14 -10.95
CA ASP A 180 -15.12 -8.32 -12.14
C ASP A 180 -13.63 -8.14 -12.46
N TYR A 181 -12.75 -8.46 -11.50
CA TYR A 181 -11.31 -8.40 -11.65
C TYR A 181 -10.65 -9.72 -11.23
N TYR A 182 -9.41 -9.91 -11.64
CA TYR A 182 -8.53 -10.95 -11.15
C TYR A 182 -7.13 -10.44 -10.83
N VAL A 183 -6.42 -11.17 -9.97
CA VAL A 183 -5.01 -10.96 -9.67
C VAL A 183 -4.18 -11.28 -10.92
N ALA A 184 -3.78 -10.26 -11.66
CA ALA A 184 -3.02 -10.41 -12.90
C ALA A 184 -1.50 -10.43 -12.66
N GLY A 185 -1.07 -9.93 -11.51
CA GLY A 185 0.35 -9.81 -11.19
C GLY A 185 0.60 -9.16 -9.84
N TYR A 186 1.89 -8.95 -9.56
CA TYR A 186 2.39 -8.27 -8.37
C TYR A 186 3.38 -7.18 -8.77
N GLU A 187 3.37 -6.08 -8.04
CA GLU A 187 4.46 -5.11 -8.05
C GLU A 187 5.44 -5.46 -6.94
N LEU A 188 6.72 -5.54 -7.30
CA LEU A 188 7.80 -5.92 -6.40
C LEU A 188 8.54 -4.69 -5.87
N GLY A 189 8.87 -4.73 -4.59
CA GLY A 189 9.54 -3.64 -3.91
C GLY A 189 9.43 -3.73 -2.39
N ALA A 190 9.67 -2.59 -1.75
CA ALA A 190 9.31 -2.35 -0.36
C ALA A 190 9.18 -0.83 -0.12
N ASP A 191 8.58 -0.47 1.00
CA ASP A 191 8.51 0.88 1.55
C ASP A 191 9.04 0.86 2.98
N ALA A 192 9.76 1.91 3.37
CA ALA A 192 10.18 2.11 4.74
C ALA A 192 10.13 3.59 5.08
N GLY A 193 9.87 3.90 6.34
CA GLY A 193 9.83 5.28 6.76
C GLY A 193 9.81 5.45 8.26
N ALA A 194 10.05 6.68 8.67
CA ALA A 194 9.96 7.12 10.04
C ALA A 194 9.35 8.52 10.08
N CYS A 195 8.59 8.79 11.12
CA CYS A 195 8.01 10.08 11.41
C CYS A 195 8.16 10.36 12.89
N MET A 196 8.52 11.59 13.21
CA MET A 196 8.47 12.13 14.55
C MET A 196 7.63 13.39 14.56
N SER A 197 6.77 13.51 15.56
CA SER A 197 5.96 14.69 15.79
C SER A 197 6.03 15.14 17.23
N ALA A 198 5.95 16.44 17.46
CA ALA A 198 5.83 17.03 18.79
C ALA A 198 4.80 18.15 18.79
N SER A 199 4.09 18.33 19.91
CA SER A 199 3.11 19.39 20.10
C SER A 199 3.19 19.94 21.52
N SER A 200 2.81 21.20 21.71
CA SER A 200 2.63 21.80 23.04
C SER A 200 1.31 22.57 23.11
N SER A 201 0.76 22.68 24.31
CA SER A 201 -0.43 23.48 24.61
C SER A 201 -0.17 25.00 24.57
N SER A 202 1.10 25.42 24.55
CA SER A 202 1.52 26.82 24.50
C SER A 202 1.97 27.21 23.09
N SER A 203 1.47 28.36 22.61
CA SER A 203 1.76 28.92 21.28
C SER A 203 2.97 29.86 21.27
N ARG A 204 3.86 29.75 22.27
CA ARG A 204 5.04 30.61 22.37
C ARG A 204 6.10 30.19 21.35
N LYS A 205 6.58 31.16 20.56
CA LYS A 205 7.61 30.94 19.52
C LYS A 205 8.88 30.28 20.04
N GLU A 206 9.32 30.62 21.25
CA GLU A 206 10.52 30.03 21.89
C GLU A 206 10.35 28.54 22.14
N GLU A 207 9.16 28.11 22.57
CA GLU A 207 8.83 26.71 22.81
C GLU A 207 8.70 25.93 21.50
N THR A 208 8.17 26.56 20.44
CA THR A 208 8.16 25.97 19.09
C THR A 208 9.59 25.76 18.56
N ILE A 209 10.51 26.69 18.80
CA ILE A 209 11.93 26.53 18.42
C ILE A 209 12.57 25.40 19.21
N GLU A 210 12.37 25.35 20.53
CA GLU A 210 12.90 24.27 21.39
C GLU A 210 12.36 22.89 20.98
N LEU A 211 11.07 22.78 20.69
CA LEU A 211 10.46 21.55 20.18
C LEU A 211 11.03 21.16 18.82
N THR A 212 11.26 22.12 17.92
CA THR A 212 11.81 21.85 16.59
C THR A 212 13.21 21.26 16.72
N VAL A 213 14.08 21.92 17.48
CA VAL A 213 15.45 21.44 17.75
C VAL A 213 15.41 20.06 18.40
N THR A 214 14.51 19.84 19.36
CA THR A 214 14.36 18.55 20.04
C THR A 214 13.97 17.44 19.06
N VAL A 215 12.96 17.67 18.22
CA VAL A 215 12.53 16.69 17.19
C VAL A 215 13.65 16.41 16.20
N GLU A 216 14.36 17.43 15.71
CA GLU A 216 15.49 17.26 14.79
C GLU A 216 16.63 16.44 15.39
N VAL A 217 17.00 16.72 16.64
CA VAL A 217 18.05 15.98 17.35
C VAL A 217 17.62 14.53 17.56
N LEU A 218 16.39 14.30 17.98
CA LEU A 218 15.88 12.94 18.21
C LEU A 218 15.76 12.14 16.91
N PHE A 219 15.46 12.81 15.80
CA PHE A 219 15.27 12.18 14.49
C PHE A 219 16.58 12.00 13.70
N TRP A 220 17.56 12.91 13.75
CA TRP A 220 18.78 12.81 12.92
C TRP A 220 20.06 12.41 13.65
N SER A 221 19.99 12.06 14.94
CA SER A 221 21.16 11.71 15.75
C SER A 221 21.79 10.36 15.39
N GLU A 222 22.28 10.24 14.16
CA GLU A 222 23.16 9.16 13.77
C GLU A 222 24.64 9.56 13.78
N SER A 223 24.97 10.80 14.19
CA SER A 223 26.35 11.28 14.23
C SER A 223 26.65 12.30 15.34
N VAL A 224 25.76 12.47 16.32
CA VAL A 224 26.05 13.35 17.46
C VAL A 224 26.29 12.49 18.68
N THR A 225 27.54 12.02 18.81
CA THR A 225 28.15 11.66 20.08
C THR A 225 27.74 12.69 21.12
N THR A 226 26.90 12.26 22.06
CA THR A 226 26.89 12.78 23.43
C THR A 226 26.74 14.30 23.58
N SER A 227 25.96 14.97 22.72
CA SER A 227 25.34 16.22 23.16
C SER A 227 24.18 15.81 24.05
N THR A 228 24.46 15.75 25.35
CA THR A 228 23.43 15.60 26.38
C THR A 228 22.57 16.86 26.34
N THR A 229 21.66 16.95 25.36
CA THR A 229 20.66 17.99 25.36
C THR A 229 19.75 17.66 26.53
N LYS A 230 19.97 18.34 27.66
CA LYS A 230 19.02 18.43 28.76
C LYS A 230 17.82 19.25 28.27
N ALA A 231 17.14 18.78 27.23
CA ALA A 231 15.87 19.33 26.79
C ALA A 231 14.85 18.88 27.83
N THR A 232 14.73 19.66 28.90
CA THR A 232 13.70 19.44 29.90
C THR A 232 12.44 20.09 29.35
N THR A 233 11.83 19.45 28.35
CA THR A 233 10.60 19.96 27.76
C THR A 233 9.49 19.90 28.81
N THR A 234 8.61 20.91 28.78
CA THR A 234 7.51 21.07 29.73
C THR A 234 6.63 19.81 29.78
N ALA A 235 6.03 19.53 30.94
CA ALA A 235 5.11 18.39 31.11
C ALA A 235 3.89 18.44 30.17
N ASP A 236 3.63 19.60 29.56
CA ASP A 236 2.55 19.86 28.63
C ASP A 236 2.89 19.58 27.16
N SER A 237 4.15 19.21 26.86
CA SER A 237 4.57 18.78 25.53
C SER A 237 4.21 17.31 25.28
N ALA A 238 3.77 16.95 24.08
CA ALA A 238 3.53 15.56 23.67
C ALA A 238 4.39 15.21 22.47
N PHE A 239 5.08 14.07 22.53
CA PHE A 239 5.91 13.53 21.46
C PHE A 239 5.34 12.21 20.96
N SER A 240 5.44 11.99 19.64
CA SER A 240 5.05 10.74 19.00
C SER A 240 6.09 10.37 17.95
N PHE A 241 6.48 9.11 17.93
CA PHE A 241 7.34 8.51 16.92
C PHE A 241 6.59 7.34 16.27
N CYS A 242 6.70 7.23 14.95
CA CYS A 242 6.19 6.09 14.19
C CYS A 242 7.22 5.69 13.14
N GLY A 243 7.64 4.43 13.16
CA GLY A 243 8.51 3.83 12.14
C GLY A 243 7.83 2.65 11.48
N TYR A 244 8.09 2.39 10.20
CA TYR A 244 7.59 1.20 9.52
C TYR A 244 8.55 0.66 8.46
N ASN A 245 8.41 -0.63 8.15
CA ASN A 245 9.09 -1.30 7.07
C ASN A 245 8.21 -2.40 6.47
N SER A 246 7.80 -2.22 5.22
CA SER A 246 6.92 -3.17 4.53
C SER A 246 7.63 -4.49 4.18
N LEU A 247 8.95 -4.50 4.05
CA LEU A 247 9.72 -5.71 3.73
C LEU A 247 9.68 -6.71 4.88
N THR A 248 9.69 -6.23 6.11
CA THR A 248 9.62 -7.04 7.35
C THR A 248 8.22 -7.07 7.96
N ASN A 249 7.27 -6.28 7.44
CA ASN A 249 5.94 -6.06 8.02
C ASN A 249 6.00 -5.55 9.47
N GLU A 250 6.99 -4.69 9.74
CA GLU A 250 7.21 -4.08 11.05
C GLU A 250 6.63 -2.67 11.07
N ILE A 251 6.07 -2.31 12.23
CA ILE A 251 5.64 -0.96 12.55
C ILE A 251 5.78 -0.76 14.06
N ASP A 252 6.45 0.32 14.45
CA ASP A 252 6.55 0.74 15.83
C ASP A 252 5.91 2.11 16.02
N LYS A 253 5.29 2.27 17.19
CA LYS A 253 4.67 3.52 17.62
C LYS A 253 5.03 3.79 19.07
N ILE A 254 5.57 4.97 19.33
CA ILE A 254 5.90 5.44 20.68
C ILE A 254 5.20 6.77 20.88
N GLU A 255 4.42 6.89 21.96
CA GLU A 255 3.76 8.14 22.36
C GLU A 255 4.14 8.47 23.79
N THR A 256 4.48 9.73 24.06
CA THR A 256 4.82 10.20 25.41
C THR A 256 4.32 11.62 25.66
N LYS A 257 3.97 11.88 26.93
CA LYS A 257 3.73 13.22 27.47
C LYS A 257 4.94 13.63 28.30
N GLY A 258 5.50 14.78 27.99
CA GLY A 258 6.85 15.17 28.37
C GLY A 258 7.91 14.25 27.77
N LEU A 259 9.17 14.62 27.95
CA LEU A 259 10.30 13.86 27.46
C LEU A 259 11.25 13.54 28.62
N LYS A 260 11.08 12.37 29.24
CA LYS A 260 12.03 11.87 30.24
C LYS A 260 13.29 11.32 29.54
N PRO A 261 14.47 11.32 30.19
CA PRO A 261 15.70 10.80 29.58
C PRO A 261 15.58 9.38 29.01
N SER A 262 14.94 8.46 29.72
CA SER A 262 14.74 7.09 29.24
C SER A 262 13.84 7.00 28.00
N GLN A 263 12.86 7.90 27.88
CA GLN A 263 11.96 7.96 26.73
C GLN A 263 12.65 8.60 25.52
N GLN A 264 13.49 9.61 25.77
CA GLN A 264 14.36 10.19 24.76
C GLN A 264 15.31 9.13 24.18
N GLU A 265 15.99 8.35 25.03
CA GLU A 265 16.86 7.26 24.57
C GLU A 265 16.09 6.20 23.76
N GLN A 266 14.88 5.86 24.17
CA GLN A 266 14.03 4.92 23.45
C GLN A 266 13.65 5.45 22.06
N ILE A 267 13.23 6.72 21.96
CA ILE A 267 12.86 7.36 20.70
C ILE A 267 14.09 7.48 19.78
N GLN A 268 15.24 7.90 20.31
CA GLN A 268 16.48 8.00 19.53
C GLN A 268 16.91 6.65 18.97
N ARG A 269 16.86 5.59 19.79
CA ARG A 269 17.17 4.24 19.35
C ARG A 269 16.24 3.79 18.23
N ALA A 270 14.93 3.93 18.43
CA ALA A 270 13.93 3.55 17.43
C ALA A 270 14.10 4.37 16.13
N ALA A 271 14.31 5.68 16.23
CA ALA A 271 14.57 6.53 15.08
C ALA A 271 15.83 6.10 14.32
N GLY A 272 16.95 5.86 15.02
CA GLY A 272 18.18 5.38 14.42
C GLY A 272 17.99 4.05 13.68
N GLU A 273 17.30 3.09 14.31
CA GLU A 273 16.98 1.79 13.71
C GLU A 273 16.17 1.93 12.42
N TYR A 274 15.04 2.65 12.44
CA TYR A 274 14.21 2.80 11.24
C TYR A 274 14.87 3.66 10.15
N LEU A 275 15.67 4.67 10.50
CA LEU A 275 16.42 5.45 9.51
C LEU A 275 17.54 4.64 8.85
N ALA A 276 18.19 3.74 9.61
CA ALA A 276 19.09 2.76 9.03
C ALA A 276 18.33 1.81 8.08
N GLN A 277 17.11 1.41 8.40
CA GLN A 277 16.27 0.59 7.52
C GLN A 277 15.88 1.34 6.23
N VAL A 278 15.51 2.62 6.32
CA VAL A 278 15.26 3.49 5.17
C VAL A 278 16.48 3.50 4.23
N ARG A 279 17.67 3.78 4.76
CA ARG A 279 18.88 3.87 3.91
C ARG A 279 19.29 2.53 3.28
N ASN A 280 19.05 1.43 4.00
CA ASN A 280 19.41 0.10 3.55
C ASN A 280 18.27 -0.62 2.81
N LEU A 281 17.15 0.07 2.50
CA LEU A 281 15.99 -0.57 1.89
C LEU A 281 16.33 -1.24 0.55
N TYR A 282 16.97 -0.50 -0.37
CA TYR A 282 17.33 -1.04 -1.68
C TYR A 282 18.29 -2.25 -1.58
N PRO A 283 19.41 -2.20 -0.84
CA PRO A 283 20.24 -3.38 -0.58
C PRO A 283 19.46 -4.56 0.00
N ASN A 284 18.55 -4.32 0.94
CA ASN A 284 17.74 -5.37 1.57
C ASN A 284 16.74 -6.01 0.59
N VAL A 285 16.10 -5.21 -0.26
CA VAL A 285 15.21 -5.70 -1.32
C VAL A 285 15.99 -6.56 -2.32
N ARG A 286 17.16 -6.11 -2.77
CA ARG A 286 18.03 -6.87 -3.69
C ARG A 286 18.53 -8.16 -3.07
N LYS A 287 18.94 -8.12 -1.79
CA LYS A 287 19.32 -9.32 -1.04
C LYS A 287 18.18 -10.35 -1.00
N ARG A 288 16.96 -9.90 -0.68
CA ARG A 288 15.79 -10.79 -0.61
C ARG A 288 15.42 -11.41 -1.96
N LEU A 289 15.52 -10.65 -3.04
CA LEU A 289 15.34 -11.20 -4.40
C LEU A 289 16.38 -12.29 -4.71
N GLY A 290 17.64 -12.04 -4.35
CA GLY A 290 18.72 -13.01 -4.50
C GLY A 290 18.51 -14.29 -3.68
N GLU A 291 18.04 -14.18 -2.44
CA GLU A 291 17.70 -15.32 -1.56
C GLU A 291 16.59 -16.21 -2.17
N LEU A 292 15.67 -15.62 -2.93
CA LEU A 292 14.60 -16.34 -3.62
C LEU A 292 14.99 -16.81 -5.03
N GLY A 293 16.22 -16.54 -5.47
CA GLY A 293 16.69 -16.89 -6.80
C GLY A 293 15.90 -16.20 -7.92
N VAL A 294 15.33 -15.03 -7.66
CA VAL A 294 14.55 -14.25 -8.65
C VAL A 294 15.48 -13.33 -9.41
N GLN A 295 15.54 -13.54 -10.72
CA GLN A 295 16.41 -12.86 -11.66
C GLN A 295 15.62 -12.23 -12.80
N ASP A 296 16.33 -11.36 -13.50
CA ASP A 296 15.80 -10.50 -14.54
C ASP A 296 15.35 -11.29 -15.77
N GLY A 297 14.11 -11.08 -16.24
CA GLY A 297 13.53 -11.82 -17.38
C GLY A 297 13.27 -13.31 -17.11
N GLN A 298 13.47 -13.76 -15.86
CA GLN A 298 13.26 -15.14 -15.48
C GLN A 298 11.77 -15.50 -15.55
N LYS A 299 11.50 -16.69 -16.10
CA LYS A 299 10.21 -17.35 -15.97
C LYS A 299 10.13 -18.07 -14.63
N LEU A 300 9.11 -17.76 -13.86
CA LEU A 300 8.87 -18.27 -12.53
C LEU A 300 7.62 -19.15 -12.53
N PRO A 301 7.66 -20.33 -11.91
CA PRO A 301 6.44 -21.09 -11.67
C PRO A 301 5.50 -20.27 -10.76
N LEU A 302 4.19 -20.43 -10.92
CA LEU A 302 3.20 -19.69 -10.12
C LEU A 302 3.36 -19.91 -8.60
N THR A 303 3.90 -21.06 -8.20
CA THR A 303 4.23 -21.37 -6.79
C THR A 303 5.34 -20.47 -6.23
N ALA A 304 6.31 -20.06 -7.04
CA ALA A 304 7.34 -19.09 -6.63
C ALA A 304 6.74 -17.69 -6.46
N ALA A 305 5.73 -17.33 -7.25
CA ALA A 305 4.99 -16.07 -7.11
C ALA A 305 4.28 -15.97 -5.74
N THR A 306 3.81 -17.09 -5.20
CA THR A 306 3.26 -17.17 -3.83
C THR A 306 4.33 -16.93 -2.74
N GLN A 307 5.56 -17.40 -2.95
CA GLN A 307 6.65 -17.17 -2.01
C GLN A 307 7.05 -15.69 -1.94
N LEU A 308 6.96 -14.97 -3.06
CA LEU A 308 7.20 -13.52 -3.11
C LEU A 308 6.22 -12.72 -2.24
N CYS A 309 4.94 -13.12 -2.17
CA CYS A 309 3.99 -12.49 -1.24
C CYS A 309 4.45 -12.65 0.21
N ARG A 310 4.87 -13.87 0.59
CA ARG A 310 5.29 -14.19 1.97
C ARG A 310 6.63 -13.56 2.36
N SER A 311 7.47 -13.20 1.39
CA SER A 311 8.79 -12.62 1.65
C SER A 311 8.76 -11.12 1.90
N GLY A 312 7.58 -10.49 1.81
CA GLY A 312 7.42 -9.04 1.94
C GLY A 312 7.88 -8.21 0.74
N LEU A 313 8.21 -8.87 -0.37
CA LEU A 313 8.62 -8.19 -1.60
C LEU A 313 7.44 -7.68 -2.43
N VAL A 314 6.21 -8.14 -2.15
CA VAL A 314 5.02 -7.67 -2.87
C VAL A 314 4.47 -6.43 -2.18
N VAL A 315 4.61 -5.28 -2.83
CA VAL A 315 4.11 -3.99 -2.34
C VAL A 315 2.70 -3.69 -2.81
N ALA A 316 2.33 -4.21 -3.98
CA ALA A 316 0.98 -4.08 -4.51
C ALA A 316 0.58 -5.29 -5.36
N ILE A 317 -0.72 -5.56 -5.39
CA ILE A 317 -1.35 -6.49 -6.32
C ILE A 317 -1.84 -5.73 -7.54
N LEU A 318 -1.56 -6.27 -8.73
CA LEU A 318 -2.08 -5.79 -10.01
C LEU A 318 -3.42 -6.48 -10.29
N LEU A 319 -4.51 -5.73 -10.35
CA LEU A 319 -5.83 -6.22 -10.71
C LEU A 319 -6.16 -5.84 -12.15
N ALA A 320 -6.50 -6.85 -12.95
CA ALA A 320 -6.97 -6.65 -14.32
C ALA A 320 -8.45 -7.05 -14.45
N PRO A 321 -9.25 -6.29 -15.22
CA PRO A 321 -10.66 -6.60 -15.40
C PRO A 321 -10.84 -7.82 -16.31
N PHE A 322 -11.77 -8.71 -15.98
CA PHE A 322 -12.13 -9.83 -16.85
C PHE A 322 -12.68 -9.37 -18.20
N THR A 323 -13.36 -8.21 -18.23
CA THR A 323 -14.00 -7.65 -19.43
C THR A 323 -13.02 -7.28 -20.52
N ARG A 324 -11.72 -7.18 -20.22
CA ARG A 324 -10.67 -6.92 -21.22
C ARG A 324 -10.01 -8.19 -21.75
N LEU A 325 -10.40 -9.36 -21.27
CA LEU A 325 -9.93 -10.62 -21.84
C LEU A 325 -10.69 -10.90 -23.13
N ASN A 326 -9.95 -11.21 -24.20
CA ASN A 326 -10.54 -11.53 -25.50
C ASN A 326 -11.61 -12.63 -25.40
N GLU A 327 -11.37 -13.66 -24.59
CA GLU A 327 -12.31 -14.75 -24.37
C GLU A 327 -13.59 -14.29 -23.66
N PHE A 328 -13.50 -13.32 -22.76
CA PHE A 328 -14.69 -12.71 -22.15
C PHE A 328 -15.52 -11.99 -23.20
N VAL A 329 -14.90 -11.10 -23.98
CA VAL A 329 -15.57 -10.32 -25.03
C VAL A 329 -16.23 -11.26 -26.03
N LEU A 330 -15.48 -12.22 -26.58
CA LEU A 330 -15.99 -13.15 -27.58
C LEU A 330 -17.20 -13.93 -27.06
N ASN A 331 -17.15 -14.47 -25.84
CA ASN A 331 -18.21 -15.33 -25.34
C ASN A 331 -19.41 -14.55 -24.75
N ALA A 332 -19.21 -13.34 -24.25
CA ALA A 332 -20.29 -12.50 -23.74
C ALA A 332 -21.10 -11.81 -24.86
N TYR A 333 -20.46 -11.46 -25.97
CA TYR A 333 -21.11 -10.77 -27.09
C TYR A 333 -21.60 -11.69 -28.21
N ALA A 334 -21.01 -12.88 -28.41
CA ALA A 334 -21.49 -13.85 -29.40
C ALA A 334 -22.96 -14.28 -29.17
N SER A 335 -23.41 -14.30 -27.92
CA SER A 335 -24.79 -14.67 -27.56
C SER A 335 -25.82 -13.58 -27.84
N ARG A 336 -25.41 -12.31 -27.95
CA ARG A 336 -26.33 -11.21 -28.28
C ARG A 336 -26.67 -11.19 -29.78
N ASN A 337 -25.70 -11.48 -30.64
CA ASN A 337 -25.92 -11.48 -32.09
C ASN A 337 -26.75 -12.66 -32.61
N LEU A 338 -26.83 -13.77 -31.86
CA LEU A 338 -27.68 -14.91 -32.22
C LEU A 338 -29.17 -14.66 -31.93
N LEU A 339 -29.49 -13.88 -30.88
CA LEU A 339 -30.88 -13.55 -30.52
C LEU A 339 -31.48 -12.47 -31.45
N ASP A 340 -30.66 -11.60 -32.03
CA ASP A 340 -31.11 -10.59 -33.00
C ASP A 340 -31.33 -11.16 -34.42
N LEU A 341 -30.75 -12.33 -34.73
CA LEU A 341 -30.94 -13.02 -36.01
C LEU A 341 -32.19 -13.92 -36.02
N ASP A 342 -32.63 -14.41 -34.85
CA ASP A 342 -33.86 -15.18 -34.70
C ASP A 342 -35.11 -14.29 -34.50
N SER A 343 -34.93 -12.96 -34.51
CA SER A 343 -36.00 -11.96 -34.32
C SER A 343 -36.39 -11.22 -35.61
N ASN A 344 -35.91 -11.65 -36.78
CA ASN A 344 -36.30 -11.14 -38.11
C ASN A 344 -36.90 -12.25 -38.98
#